data_AF-A0A381VDG1-F1
#
_entry.id   AF-A0A381VDG1-F1
#
_cell.length_a   1.000
_cell.length_b   1.000
_cell.length_c   1.000
_cell.angle_alpha   90.00
_cell.angle_beta   90.00
_cell.angle_gamma   90.00
#
_symmetry.space_group_name_H-M   'P 1'
#
loop_
_entity.id
_entity.type
_entity.pdbx_description
1 polymer ?
#
loop_
_entity_poly.entity_id
_entity_poly.type
_entity_poly.pdbx_seq_one_letter_code
_entity_poly.pdbx_strand_id
1 'polypeptide(L)'
;MDAKRFAIGTVVGGVTMFLVGYLIWNIVLDYWNAAFVEAGVARETQLLWVNALSNVLAAALLTFTIERGGPSTIGAGVKIGAIVGFLVWAGVDLSFYANTTIFDLTTIILDPLLAGVWFGIG
;
A
#
# COMPACT_ATOMS: atom_id res chain seq x y z
N MET A 1 8.16 -11.64 -15.75
CA MET A 1 7.50 -10.34 -15.63
C MET A 1 8.21 -9.40 -16.57
N ASP A 2 7.46 -8.76 -17.46
CA ASP A 2 8.02 -7.77 -18.37
C ASP A 2 8.06 -6.43 -17.65
N ALA A 3 9.24 -5.78 -17.60
CA ALA A 3 9.41 -4.55 -16.82
C ALA A 3 8.51 -3.42 -17.32
N LYS A 4 8.26 -3.36 -18.62
CA LYS A 4 7.38 -2.35 -19.23
C LYS A 4 5.93 -2.59 -18.80
N ARG A 5 5.44 -3.83 -18.84
CA ARG A 5 4.09 -4.18 -18.37
C ARG A 5 3.92 -3.92 -16.88
N PHE A 6 4.92 -4.25 -16.06
CA PHE A 6 4.91 -3.94 -14.63
C PHE A 6 4.79 -2.44 -14.37
N ALA A 7 5.59 -1.62 -15.06
CA ALA A 7 5.55 -0.17 -14.92
C ALA A 7 4.20 0.42 -15.34
N ILE A 8 3.66 -0.01 -16.49
CA ILE A 8 2.36 0.44 -16.99
C ILE A 8 1.23 0.05 -16.02
N GLY A 9 1.20 -1.21 -15.57
CA GLY A 9 0.20 -1.70 -14.62
C GLY A 9 0.24 -0.94 -13.30
N THR A 10 1.44 -0.69 -12.77
CA THR A 10 1.63 0.08 -11.54
C THR A 10 1.15 1.52 -11.67
N VAL A 11 1.49 2.22 -12.76
CA VAL A 11 1.12 3.63 -12.95
C VAL A 11 -0.38 3.77 -13.21
N VAL A 12 -0.91 3.02 -14.19
CA VAL A 12 -2.34 3.10 -14.55
C VAL A 12 -3.21 2.61 -13.41
N GLY A 13 -2.82 1.49 -12.78
CA GLY A 13 -3.48 0.96 -11.60
C GLY A 13 -3.43 1.96 -10.44
N GLY A 14 -2.27 2.56 -10.17
CA GLY A 14 -2.11 3.51 -9.06
C GLY A 14 -2.98 4.75 -9.22
N VAL A 15 -3.05 5.33 -10.42
CA VAL A 15 -3.96 6.45 -10.72
C VAL A 15 -5.42 6.02 -10.56
N THR A 16 -5.80 4.87 -11.12
CA THR A 16 -7.19 4.38 -11.05
C THR A 16 -7.60 4.10 -9.61
N MET A 17 -6.75 3.39 -8.85
CA MET A 17 -7.00 3.05 -7.45
C MET A 17 -7.03 4.29 -6.56
N PHE A 18 -6.18 5.29 -6.81
CA PHE A 18 -6.25 6.56 -6.07
C PHE A 18 -7.57 7.28 -6.31
N LEU A 19 -7.99 7.45 -7.57
CA LEU A 19 -9.24 8.16 -7.89
C LEU A 19 -10.48 7.42 -7.36
N VAL A 20 -10.54 6.11 -7.59
CA VAL A 20 -11.66 5.27 -7.14
C VAL A 20 -11.65 5.14 -5.61
N GLY A 21 -10.49 4.94 -5.00
CA GLY A 21 -10.34 4.88 -3.56
C GLY A 21 -10.72 6.21 -2.89
N TYR A 22 -10.32 7.34 -3.48
CA TYR A 22 -10.75 8.64 -2.98
C TYR A 22 -12.29 8.75 -3.00
N LEU A 23 -12.92 8.41 -4.13
CA LEU A 23 -14.38 8.39 -4.26
C LEU A 23 -15.04 7.48 -3.21
N ILE A 24 -14.56 6.24 -3.06
CA ILE A 24 -15.15 5.26 -2.13
C ILE A 24 -15.05 5.76 -0.69
N TRP A 25 -13.87 6.12 -0.20
CA TRP A 25 -13.66 6.37 1.23
C TRP A 25 -13.90 7.82 1.65
N ASN A 26 -13.77 8.81 0.76
CA ASN A 26 -13.89 10.24 1.12
C ASN A 26 -15.24 10.85 0.70
N ILE A 27 -15.97 10.23 -0.23
CA ILE A 27 -17.24 10.77 -0.74
C ILE A 27 -18.39 9.79 -0.45
N VAL A 28 -18.27 8.54 -0.89
CA VAL A 28 -19.38 7.57 -0.80
C VAL A 28 -19.52 7.01 0.62
N LEU A 29 -18.41 6.66 1.25
CA LEU A 29 -18.32 6.07 2.59
C LEU A 29 -17.53 6.97 3.53
N ASP A 30 -17.86 8.25 3.54
CA ASP A 30 -17.24 9.28 4.39
C ASP A 30 -17.27 8.93 5.89
N TYR A 31 -18.22 8.09 6.33
CA TYR A 31 -18.27 7.51 7.68
C TYR A 31 -16.94 6.89 8.12
N TRP A 32 -16.17 6.31 7.19
CA TRP A 32 -14.88 5.70 7.49
C TRP A 32 -13.87 6.76 7.95
N ASN A 33 -13.83 7.91 7.28
CA ASN A 33 -12.99 9.02 7.69
C ASN A 33 -13.52 9.71 8.96
N ALA A 34 -14.84 9.78 9.12
CA ALA A 34 -15.47 10.30 10.34
C ALA A 34 -15.04 9.51 11.59
N ALA A 35 -14.86 8.20 11.48
CA ALA A 35 -14.39 7.36 12.59
C ALA A 35 -13.01 7.79 13.12
N PHE A 36 -12.09 8.23 12.25
CA PHE A 36 -10.79 8.75 12.70
C PHE A 36 -10.92 10.09 13.43
N VAL A 37 -11.89 10.93 13.03
CA VAL A 37 -12.16 12.21 13.68
C VAL A 37 -12.72 11.97 15.08
N GLU A 38 -13.71 11.08 15.21
CA GLU A 38 -14.29 10.71 16.52
C GLU A 38 -13.28 10.09 17.46
N ALA A 39 -12.35 9.29 16.93
CA ALA A 39 -11.25 8.71 17.69
C ALA A 39 -10.14 9.72 18.07
N GLY A 40 -10.19 10.96 17.56
CA GLY A 40 -9.20 11.99 17.84
C GLY A 40 -7.83 11.74 17.20
N VAL A 41 -7.77 10.88 16.18
CA VAL A 41 -6.53 10.48 15.49
C VAL A 41 -6.49 10.95 14.05
N ALA A 42 -7.56 11.53 13.51
CA ALA A 42 -7.58 12.10 12.18
C ALA A 42 -6.54 13.22 12.04
N ARG A 43 -5.90 13.26 10.89
CA ARG A 43 -5.07 14.40 10.50
C ARG A 43 -5.97 15.56 10.10
N GLU A 44 -5.65 16.78 10.53
CA GLU A 44 -6.43 17.98 10.17
C GLU A 44 -6.52 18.17 8.65
N THR A 45 -5.42 17.93 7.94
CA THR A 45 -5.39 17.89 6.48
C THR A 45 -4.78 16.57 6.03
N GLN A 46 -5.55 15.83 5.23
CA GLN A 46 -5.11 14.62 4.57
C GLN A 46 -3.96 14.93 3.62
N LEU A 47 -2.89 14.12 3.68
CA LEU A 47 -1.76 14.24 2.76
C LEU A 47 -2.07 13.51 1.45
N LEU A 48 -2.79 14.17 0.53
CA LEU A 48 -3.27 13.56 -0.71
C LEU A 48 -2.15 12.92 -1.56
N TRP A 49 -0.95 13.52 -1.60
CA TRP A 49 0.18 12.96 -2.35
C TRP A 49 0.72 11.67 -1.72
N VAL A 50 0.69 11.55 -0.39
CA VAL A 50 1.06 10.32 0.33
C VAL A 50 0.01 9.25 0.06
N ASN A 51 -1.27 9.63 0.06
CA ASN A 51 -2.36 8.71 -0.25
C ASN A 51 -2.35 8.28 -1.74
N ALA A 52 -1.88 9.13 -2.65
CA ALA A 52 -1.63 8.71 -4.03
C ALA A 52 -0.48 7.68 -4.09
N LEU A 53 0.59 7.90 -3.33
CA LEU A 53 1.72 6.97 -3.26
C LEU A 53 1.33 5.61 -2.66
N SER A 54 0.49 5.58 -1.62
CA SER A 54 -0.02 4.31 -1.05
C SER A 54 -0.75 3.47 -2.10
N ASN A 55 -1.57 4.11 -2.94
CA ASN A 55 -2.28 3.46 -4.04
C ASN A 55 -1.35 3.00 -5.16
N VAL A 56 -0.26 3.71 -5.43
CA VAL A 56 0.78 3.24 -6.36
C VAL A 56 1.44 1.96 -5.85
N LEU A 57 1.72 1.85 -4.54
CA LEU A 57 2.27 0.62 -3.96
C LEU A 57 1.27 -0.54 -3.97
N ALA A 58 -0.02 -0.26 -3.71
CA ALA A 58 -1.08 -1.25 -3.84
C ALA A 58 -1.23 -1.74 -5.29
N ALA A 59 -1.15 -0.84 -6.27
CA ALA A 59 -1.18 -1.20 -7.68
C ALA A 59 0.07 -1.97 -8.11
N ALA A 60 1.25 -1.63 -7.58
CA ALA A 60 2.47 -2.38 -7.78
C ALA A 60 2.34 -3.81 -7.25
N LEU A 61 1.74 -3.97 -6.06
CA LEU A 61 1.44 -5.28 -5.49
C LEU A 61 0.51 -6.09 -6.39
N LEU A 62 -0.62 -5.51 -6.82
CA LEU A 62 -1.56 -6.21 -7.71
C LEU A 62 -0.91 -6.59 -9.04
N THR A 63 -0.16 -5.67 -9.65
CA THR A 63 0.54 -5.94 -10.91
C THR A 63 1.58 -7.04 -10.72
N PHE A 64 2.32 -6.99 -9.60
CA PHE A 64 3.28 -8.02 -9.23
C PHE A 64 2.58 -9.37 -9.11
N THR A 65 1.52 -9.49 -8.30
CA THR A 65 0.86 -10.78 -8.05
C THR A 65 0.14 -11.34 -9.28
N ILE A 66 -0.45 -10.49 -10.12
CA ILE A 66 -1.11 -10.92 -11.37
C ILE A 66 -0.10 -11.43 -12.39
N GLU A 67 1.04 -10.75 -12.56
CA GLU A 67 2.04 -11.15 -13.56
C GLU A 67 3.02 -12.22 -13.07
N ARG A 68 3.06 -12.45 -11.75
CA ARG A 68 3.97 -13.41 -11.15
C ARG A 68 3.35 -14.81 -11.14
N GLY A 69 3.98 -15.73 -11.88
CA GLY A 69 3.73 -17.16 -11.70
C GLY A 69 4.29 -17.71 -10.39
N GLY A 70 3.91 -18.95 -10.04
CA GLY A 70 4.36 -19.60 -8.81
C GLY A 70 5.89 -19.78 -8.72
N PRO A 71 6.48 -19.76 -7.51
CA PRO A 71 7.91 -20.00 -7.32
C PRO A 71 8.29 -21.45 -7.62
N SER A 72 9.47 -21.66 -8.21
CA SER A 72 10.04 -22.99 -8.45
C SER A 72 11.01 -23.46 -7.35
N THR A 73 11.34 -22.59 -6.39
CA THR A 73 12.27 -22.88 -5.28
C THR A 73 11.84 -22.18 -4.00
N ILE A 74 12.30 -22.69 -2.84
CA ILE A 74 12.08 -22.07 -1.53
C ILE A 74 12.63 -20.63 -1.52
N GLY A 75 13.87 -20.43 -1.99
CA GLY A 75 14.48 -19.09 -2.04
C GLY A 75 13.70 -18.11 -2.93
N ALA A 76 13.11 -18.58 -4.03
CA ALA A 76 12.21 -17.76 -4.83
C ALA A 76 10.91 -17.43 -4.08
N GLY A 77 10.38 -18.37 -3.31
CA GLY A 77 9.25 -18.17 -2.41
C GLY A 77 9.53 -17.10 -1.36
N VAL A 78 10.66 -17.20 -0.65
CA VAL A 78 11.09 -16.21 0.35
C VAL A 78 11.17 -14.81 -0.24
N LYS A 79 11.77 -14.67 -1.43
CA LYS A 79 11.88 -13.37 -2.10
C LYS A 79 10.51 -12.80 -2.50
N ILE A 80 9.60 -13.65 -3.00
CA ILE A 80 8.24 -13.24 -3.36
C ILE A 80 7.48 -12.80 -2.12
N GLY A 81 7.50 -13.60 -1.04
CA GLY A 81 6.89 -13.26 0.24
C GLY A 81 7.39 -11.91 0.75
N ALA A 82 8.70 -11.69 0.74
CA ALA A 82 9.27 -10.44 1.19
C ALA A 82 8.82 -9.21 0.38
N ILE A 83 8.73 -9.35 -0.95
CA ILE A 83 8.22 -8.27 -1.81
C ILE A 83 6.74 -8.01 -1.52
N VAL A 84 5.94 -9.07 -1.36
CA VAL A 84 4.51 -8.93 -1.05
C VAL A 84 4.32 -8.25 0.31
N GLY A 85 5.00 -8.72 1.36
CA GLY A 85 4.90 -8.14 2.71
C GLY A 85 5.29 -6.66 2.73
N PHE A 86 6.41 -6.33 2.09
CA PHE A 86 6.85 -4.94 1.94
C PHE A 86 5.80 -4.08 1.23
N LEU A 87 5.28 -4.50 0.07
CA LEU A 87 4.35 -3.70 -0.71
C LEU A 87 2.98 -3.55 -0.02
N VAL A 88 2.49 -4.60 0.66
CA VAL A 88 1.25 -4.56 1.44
C VAL A 88 1.37 -3.51 2.53
N TRP A 89 2.37 -3.66 3.41
CA TRP A 89 2.48 -2.81 4.60
C TRP A 89 2.93 -1.39 4.26
N ALA A 90 3.82 -1.20 3.27
CA ALA A 90 4.14 0.14 2.80
C ALA A 90 2.92 0.90 2.26
N GLY A 91 2.01 0.21 1.56
CA GLY A 91 0.74 0.80 1.14
C GLY A 91 -0.17 1.15 2.33
N VAL A 92 -0.34 0.22 3.26
CA VAL A 92 -1.16 0.42 4.47
C VAL A 92 -0.62 1.58 5.31
N ASP A 93 0.67 1.58 5.62
CA ASP A 93 1.29 2.57 6.49
C ASP A 93 1.27 3.96 5.88
N LEU A 94 1.55 4.10 4.59
CA LEU A 94 1.42 5.37 3.90
C LEU A 94 -0.04 5.87 3.92
N SER A 95 -1.02 4.98 3.79
CA SER A 95 -2.43 5.35 3.95
C SER A 95 -2.71 5.85 5.37
N PHE A 96 -2.26 5.14 6.40
CA PHE A 96 -2.43 5.60 7.78
C PHE A 96 -1.71 6.91 8.07
N TYR A 97 -0.49 7.09 7.57
CA TYR A 97 0.26 8.35 7.70
C TYR A 97 -0.39 9.52 6.97
N ALA A 98 -1.03 9.25 5.82
CA ALA A 98 -1.75 10.26 5.07
C ALA A 98 -3.01 10.75 5.78
N ASN A 99 -3.68 9.88 6.53
CA ASN A 99 -5.02 10.11 7.08
C ASN A 99 -5.04 10.34 8.60
N THR A 100 -4.03 9.86 9.33
CA THR A 100 -4.03 9.84 10.81
C THR A 100 -2.74 10.43 11.39
N THR A 101 -2.73 10.62 12.71
CA THR A 101 -1.59 11.06 13.51
C THR A 101 -0.95 9.93 14.33
N ILE A 102 -1.35 8.67 14.08
CA ILE A 102 -0.92 7.50 14.86
C ILE A 102 0.55 7.15 14.59
N PHE A 103 0.98 7.23 13.32
CA PHE A 103 2.32 6.84 12.92
C PHE A 103 3.18 8.05 12.55
N ASP A 104 4.46 7.99 12.90
CA ASP A 104 5.48 8.92 12.44
C ASP A 104 6.22 8.37 11.21
N LEU A 105 7.10 9.19 10.62
CA LEU A 105 7.86 8.81 9.44
C LEU A 105 8.77 7.60 9.68
N THR A 106 9.32 7.48 10.89
CA THR A 106 10.19 6.36 11.26
C THR A 106 9.41 5.05 11.26
N THR A 107 8.23 5.05 11.86
CA THR A 107 7.36 3.88 11.99
C THR A 107 6.94 3.36 10.61
N ILE A 108 6.47 4.26 9.73
CA ILE A 108 5.99 3.85 8.39
C ILE A 108 7.10 3.44 7.42
N ILE A 109 8.37 3.69 7.75
CA ILE A 109 9.52 3.18 6.99
C ILE A 109 9.96 1.83 7.55
N LEU A 110 9.96 1.68 8.88
CA LEU A 110 10.44 0.48 9.54
C LEU A 110 9.48 -0.70 9.37
N ASP A 111 8.18 -0.48 9.54
CA ASP A 111 7.20 -1.56 9.51
C ASP A 111 7.18 -2.33 8.18
N PRO A 112 7.20 -1.69 6.99
CA PRO A 112 7.23 -2.44 5.73
C PRO A 112 8.51 -3.27 5.54
N LEU A 113 9.62 -2.81 6.09
CA LEU A 113 10.88 -3.56 6.07
C LEU A 113 10.79 -4.81 6.95
N LEU A 114 10.21 -4.67 8.15
CA LEU A 114 9.94 -5.79 9.06
C LEU A 114 8.93 -6.76 8.45
N ALA A 115 7.86 -6.25 7.84
CA ALA A 115 6.87 -7.04 7.13
C ALA A 115 7.50 -7.81 5.95
N GLY A 116 8.45 -7.22 5.24
CA GLY A 116 9.21 -7.92 4.21
C GLY A 116 10.00 -9.12 4.78
N VAL A 117 10.62 -8.97 5.95
CA VAL A 117 11.29 -10.11 6.60
C VAL A 117 10.27 -11.17 7.03
N TRP A 118 9.20 -10.73 7.71
CA TRP A 118 8.17 -11.63 8.25
C TRP A 118 7.44 -12.42 7.16
N PHE A 119 6.96 -11.78 6.10
CA PHE A 119 6.32 -12.48 4.98
C PHE A 119 7.32 -13.32 4.18
N GLY A 120 8.60 -12.95 4.18
CA GLY A 120 9.64 -13.72 3.52
C GLY A 120 9.84 -15.10 4.15
N ILE A 121 9.67 -15.23 5.46
CA ILE A 121 9.92 -16.49 6.17
C ILE A 121 8.71 -17.43 6.24
N GLY A 122 7.49 -16.94 5.98
CA GLY A 122 6.25 -17.73 5.98
C GLY A 122 5.09 -16.99 6.60
#